data_AF-V4QHS7-F1
#
_entry.id   AF-V4QHS7-F1
#
_cell.length_a   1.000
_cell.length_b   1.000
_cell.length_c   1.000
_cell.angle_alpha   90.00
_cell.angle_beta   90.00
_cell.angle_gamma   90.00
#
_symmetry.space_group_name_H-M   'P 1'
#
loop_
_entity.id
_entity.type
_entity.pdbx_description
1 polymer ?
#
loop_
_entity_poly.entity_id
_entity_poly.type
_entity_poly.pdbx_seq_one_letter_code
_entity_poly.pdbx_strand_id
1 'polypeptide(L)'
;MKQALERITRSIESYLAGTQSKALAAIELVAAFKVACRNAGVDSTALEDPVQVYVTAVLGHIDDQALNRDEAIEELRSLYEKAHLKDPGVVDYMAAYNEKVSRPN
;
A
#
# COMPACT_ATOMS: atom_id res chain seq x y z
N MET A 1 -12.30 -5.75 -7.83
CA MET A 1 -10.88 -6.12 -7.76
C MET A 1 -10.05 -5.42 -8.83
N LYS A 2 -10.34 -5.59 -10.13
CA LYS A 2 -9.59 -4.90 -11.23
C LYS A 2 -9.46 -3.38 -11.04
N GLN A 3 -10.57 -2.67 -10.79
CA GLN A 3 -10.54 -1.20 -10.63
C GLN A 3 -9.63 -0.69 -9.51
N ALA A 4 -9.43 -1.45 -8.43
CA ALA A 4 -8.61 -0.98 -7.32
C ALA A 4 -7.11 -1.22 -7.59
N LEU A 5 -6.77 -2.34 -8.24
CA LEU A 5 -5.40 -2.60 -8.71
C LEU A 5 -4.97 -1.59 -9.78
N GLU A 6 -5.87 -1.26 -10.72
CA GLU A 6 -5.62 -0.22 -11.73
C GLU A 6 -5.40 1.16 -11.09
N ARG A 7 -6.09 1.47 -9.98
CA ARG A 7 -5.87 2.70 -9.22
C ARG A 7 -4.53 2.71 -8.50
N ILE A 8 -4.12 1.60 -7.90
CA ILE A 8 -2.79 1.46 -7.27
C ILE A 8 -1.69 1.72 -8.30
N THR A 9 -1.74 1.03 -9.45
CA THR A 9 -0.76 1.21 -10.54
C THR A 9 -0.71 2.66 -11.00
N ARG A 10 -1.87 3.26 -11.32
CA ARG A 10 -1.94 4.65 -11.79
C ARG A 10 -1.38 5.65 -10.76
N SER A 11 -1.67 5.44 -9.47
CA SER A 11 -1.23 6.35 -8.42
C SER A 11 0.29 6.32 -8.26
N ILE A 12 0.91 5.13 -8.34
CA ILE A 12 2.36 4.96 -8.32
C ILE A 12 3.01 5.53 -9.59
N GLU A 13 2.44 5.29 -10.77
CA GLU A 13 2.94 5.86 -12.02
C GLU A 13 2.89 7.39 -12.00
N SER A 14 1.80 7.98 -11.49
CA SER A 14 1.65 9.44 -11.38
C SER A 14 2.62 10.03 -10.35
N TYR A 15 2.87 9.30 -9.26
CA TYR A 15 3.87 9.67 -8.27
C TYR A 15 5.28 9.70 -8.87
N LEU A 16 5.68 8.62 -9.54
CA LEU A 16 6.98 8.50 -10.19
C LEU A 16 7.19 9.50 -11.34
N ALA A 17 6.11 9.83 -12.06
CA ALA A 17 6.14 10.86 -13.11
C ALA A 17 6.21 12.29 -12.56
N GLY A 18 6.10 12.48 -11.23
CA GLY A 18 6.08 13.80 -10.59
C GLY A 18 4.79 14.60 -10.85
N THR A 19 3.76 13.97 -11.43
CA THR A 19 2.45 14.61 -11.67
C THR A 19 1.55 14.56 -10.43
N GLN A 20 1.94 13.79 -9.42
CA GLN A 20 1.26 13.63 -8.15
C GLN A 20 2.25 13.74 -6.98
N SER A 21 1.84 14.41 -5.89
CA SER A 21 2.65 14.50 -4.67
C SER A 21 2.61 13.21 -3.86
N LYS A 22 3.65 12.96 -3.05
CA LYS A 22 3.72 11.80 -2.13
C LYS A 22 2.50 11.72 -1.22
N ALA A 23 2.06 12.86 -0.69
CA ALA A 23 0.89 12.94 0.18
C ALA A 23 -0.40 12.53 -0.54
N LEU A 24 -0.59 12.99 -1.78
CA LEU A 24 -1.77 12.64 -2.57
C LEU A 24 -1.74 11.16 -2.97
N ALA A 25 -0.58 10.63 -3.34
CA ALA A 25 -0.39 9.20 -3.60
C ALA A 25 -0.76 8.35 -2.38
N ALA A 26 -0.28 8.73 -1.20
CA ALA A 26 -0.60 8.03 0.04
C ALA A 26 -2.11 8.01 0.32
N ILE A 27 -2.79 9.16 0.16
CA ILE A 27 -4.24 9.26 0.36
C ILE A 27 -5.00 8.34 -0.61
N GLU A 28 -4.64 8.33 -1.89
CA GLU A 28 -5.31 7.49 -2.88
C GLU A 28 -5.12 5.99 -2.61
N LEU A 29 -3.90 5.58 -2.26
CA LEU A 29 -3.56 4.18 -1.97
C LEU A 29 -4.27 3.68 -0.70
N VAL A 30 -4.29 4.48 0.37
CA VAL A 30 -5.04 4.18 1.59
C VAL A 30 -6.54 4.09 1.28
N ALA A 31 -7.08 5.00 0.47
CA ALA A 31 -8.49 4.95 0.08
C ALA A 31 -8.82 3.68 -0.74
N ALA A 32 -7.93 3.27 -1.65
CA ALA A 32 -8.08 2.02 -2.41
C ALA A 32 -8.14 0.80 -1.47
N PHE A 33 -7.30 0.77 -0.43
CA PHE A 33 -7.32 -0.27 0.59
C PHE A 33 -8.62 -0.29 1.40
N LYS A 34 -9.11 0.87 1.86
CA LYS A 34 -10.38 0.97 2.61
C LYS A 34 -11.55 0.41 1.80
N VAL A 35 -11.59 0.71 0.50
CA VAL A 35 -12.59 0.14 -0.42
C VAL A 35 -12.45 -1.38 -0.53
N ALA A 36 -11.22 -1.91 -0.56
CA ALA A 36 -10.96 -3.35 -0.57
C ALA A 36 -11.56 -4.05 0.66
N CYS A 37 -11.25 -3.52 1.85
CA CYS A 37 -11.71 -4.06 3.13
C CYS A 37 -13.23 -4.00 3.23
N ARG A 38 -13.83 -2.86 2.87
CA ARG A 38 -15.29 -2.70 2.88
C ARG A 38 -15.98 -3.72 1.97
N ASN A 39 -15.46 -3.94 0.75
CA ASN A 39 -16.00 -4.94 -0.17
C ASN A 39 -15.83 -6.37 0.34
N ALA A 40 -14.77 -6.63 1.11
CA ALA A 40 -14.53 -7.91 1.75
C ALA A 40 -15.30 -8.06 3.08
N GLY A 41 -16.00 -7.02 3.58
CA GLY A 41 -16.62 -7.03 4.91
C GLY A 41 -15.60 -7.22 6.03
N VAL A 42 -14.39 -6.67 5.85
CA VAL A 42 -13.35 -6.55 6.88
C VAL A 42 -13.50 -5.17 7.50
N ASP A 43 -13.52 -5.11 8.83
CA ASP A 43 -13.47 -3.84 9.55
C ASP A 43 -12.07 -3.21 9.37
N SER A 44 -12.00 -2.20 8.51
CA SER A 44 -10.76 -1.47 8.22
C SER A 44 -10.39 -0.46 9.30
N THR A 45 -11.26 -0.17 10.28
CA THR A 45 -11.00 0.90 11.26
C THR A 45 -9.75 0.60 12.09
N ALA A 46 -9.55 -0.65 12.49
CA ALA A 46 -8.33 -1.09 13.18
C ALA A 46 -7.08 -1.15 12.27
N LEU A 47 -7.28 -1.05 10.96
CA LEU A 47 -6.22 -1.18 9.95
C LEU A 47 -5.82 0.16 9.33
N GLU A 48 -6.53 1.26 9.61
CA GLU A 48 -6.25 2.54 8.95
C GLU A 48 -4.83 3.04 9.25
N ASP A 49 -4.43 3.06 10.52
CA ASP A 49 -3.08 3.50 10.93
C ASP A 49 -1.98 2.57 10.38
N PRO A 50 -2.04 1.23 10.53
CA PRO A 50 -1.07 0.32 9.93
C PRO A 50 -0.91 0.49 8.41
N VAL A 51 -2.02 0.66 7.69
CA VAL A 51 -2.02 0.82 6.23
C VAL A 51 -1.39 2.13 5.83
N GLN A 52 -1.70 3.22 6.54
CA GLN A 52 -1.10 4.52 6.28
C GLN A 52 0.42 4.50 6.49
N VAL A 53 0.89 3.84 7.55
CA VAL A 53 2.32 3.66 7.80
C VAL A 53 2.96 2.84 6.68
N TYR A 54 2.35 1.71 6.32
CA TYR A 54 2.84 0.83 5.25
C TYR A 54 2.96 1.55 3.91
N VAL A 55 1.90 2.25 3.48
CA VAL A 55 1.88 2.99 2.22
C VAL A 55 2.95 4.09 2.21
N THR A 56 3.11 4.80 3.33
CA THR A 56 4.13 5.83 3.46
C THR A 56 5.54 5.25 3.37
N ALA A 57 5.77 4.06 3.95
CA ALA A 57 7.03 3.35 3.88
C ALA A 57 7.35 2.90 2.44
N VAL A 58 6.39 2.32 1.72
CA VAL A 58 6.57 1.95 0.30
C VAL A 58 6.96 3.17 -0.54
N LEU A 59 6.26 4.31 -0.38
CA LEU A 59 6.60 5.53 -1.10
C LEU A 59 7.97 6.10 -0.68
N GLY A 60 8.37 5.95 0.59
CA GLY A 60 9.72 6.28 1.06
C GLY A 60 10.80 5.44 0.40
N HIS A 61 10.58 4.13 0.28
CA HIS A 61 11.50 3.24 -0.40
C HIS A 61 11.65 3.52 -1.89
N ILE A 62 10.60 4.02 -2.55
CA ILE A 62 10.71 4.53 -3.92
C ILE A 62 11.66 5.73 -3.95
N ASP A 63 11.52 6.67 -3.02
CA ASP A 63 12.37 7.88 -2.94
C ASP A 63 13.83 7.52 -2.67
N ASP A 64 14.05 6.55 -1.78
CA ASP A 64 15.37 6.03 -1.41
C ASP A 64 15.97 5.08 -2.48
N GLN A 65 15.26 4.87 -3.59
CA GLN A 65 15.62 3.91 -4.66
C GLN A 65 15.80 2.47 -4.17
N ALA A 66 15.26 2.14 -3.00
CA ALA A 66 15.25 0.80 -2.41
C ALA A 66 14.18 -0.10 -3.05
N LEU A 67 13.14 0.50 -3.66
CA LEU A 67 12.15 -0.19 -4.47
C LEU A 67 12.03 0.45 -5.85
N ASN A 68 12.03 -0.37 -6.88
CA ASN A 68 11.65 0.07 -8.22
C ASN A 68 10.12 0.12 -8.38
N ARG A 69 9.65 0.69 -9.51
CA ARG A 69 8.22 0.82 -9.82
C ARG A 69 7.46 -0.50 -9.67
N ASP A 70 7.98 -1.56 -10.26
CA ASP A 70 7.28 -2.83 -10.37
C ASP A 70 7.21 -3.51 -9.00
N GLU A 71 8.30 -3.44 -8.21
CA GLU A 71 8.31 -3.93 -6.83
C GLU A 71 7.34 -3.16 -5.93
N ALA A 72 7.27 -1.83 -6.03
CA ALA A 72 6.34 -1.03 -5.24
C ALA A 72 4.87 -1.34 -5.59
N ILE A 73 4.57 -1.50 -6.88
CA ILE A 73 3.23 -1.91 -7.35
C ILE A 73 2.88 -3.30 -6.83
N GLU A 74 3.83 -4.24 -6.88
CA GLU A 74 3.64 -5.60 -6.39
C GLU A 74 3.36 -5.62 -4.88
N GLU A 75 4.16 -4.90 -4.08
CA GLU A 75 3.96 -4.81 -2.62
C GLU A 75 2.58 -4.26 -2.25
N LEU A 76 2.13 -3.18 -2.90
CA LEU A 76 0.81 -2.59 -2.64
C LEU A 76 -0.32 -3.49 -3.15
N ARG A 77 -0.09 -4.21 -4.24
CA ARG A 77 -1.03 -5.19 -4.76
C ARG A 77 -1.17 -6.39 -3.81
N SER A 78 -0.07 -6.91 -3.27
CA SER A 78 -0.09 -8.01 -2.29
C SER A 78 -0.84 -7.62 -1.04
N LEU A 79 -0.63 -6.40 -0.52
CA LEU A 79 -1.42 -5.87 0.59
C LEU A 79 -2.92 -5.83 0.26
N TYR A 80 -3.27 -5.30 -0.92
CA TYR A 80 -4.66 -5.22 -1.36
C TYR A 80 -5.32 -6.60 -1.52
N GLU A 81 -4.61 -7.57 -2.09
CA GLU A 81 -5.09 -8.95 -2.26
C GLU A 81 -5.31 -9.65 -0.91
N LYS A 82 -4.38 -9.51 0.04
CA LYS A 82 -4.50 -10.04 1.41
C LYS A 82 -5.70 -9.46 2.16
N ALA A 83 -5.88 -8.14 2.08
CA ALA A 83 -7.03 -7.47 2.67
C ALA A 83 -8.36 -7.92 2.03
N HIS A 84 -8.37 -8.15 0.72
CA HIS A 84 -9.55 -8.62 0.01
C HIS A 84 -9.94 -10.06 0.38
N LEU A 85 -8.96 -10.93 0.64
CA LEU A 85 -9.19 -12.33 1.03
C LEU A 85 -9.57 -12.50 2.50
N LYS A 86 -9.73 -11.41 3.26
CA LYS A 86 -9.87 -11.42 4.73
C LYS A 86 -8.74 -12.20 5.41
N ASP A 87 -7.53 -12.16 4.85
CA ASP A 87 -6.39 -12.86 5.43
C ASP A 87 -6.12 -12.27 6.83
N PRO A 88 -6.31 -13.02 7.92
CA PRO A 88 -6.02 -12.53 9.26
C PRO A 88 -4.54 -12.11 9.41
N GLY A 89 -3.66 -12.64 8.57
CA GLY A 89 -2.25 -12.28 8.50
C GLY A 89 -1.97 -10.97 7.77
N VAL A 90 -2.98 -10.19 7.35
CA VAL A 90 -2.74 -8.86 6.72
C VAL A 90 -2.05 -7.90 7.69
N VAL A 91 -2.37 -7.99 8.99
CA VAL A 91 -1.73 -7.19 10.05
C VAL A 91 -0.28 -7.63 10.24
N ASP A 92 -0.05 -8.94 10.36
CA ASP A 92 1.30 -9.50 10.49
C ASP A 92 2.16 -9.20 9.26
N TYR A 93 1.56 -9.19 8.06
CA TYR A 93 2.23 -8.81 6.82
C TYR A 93 2.69 -7.35 6.85
N MET A 94 1.81 -6.43 7.26
CA MET A 94 2.19 -5.01 7.40
C MET A 94 3.24 -4.79 8.49
N ALA A 95 3.13 -5.50 9.62
CA ALA A 95 4.11 -5.43 10.71
C ALA A 95 5.48 -5.94 10.25
N ALA A 96 5.53 -7.12 9.61
CA ALA A 96 6.76 -7.72 9.10
C ALA A 96 7.43 -6.85 8.03
N TYR A 97 6.63 -6.23 7.14
CA TYR A 97 7.16 -5.28 6.18
C TYR A 97 7.80 -4.08 6.89
N ASN A 98 7.07 -3.42 7.81
CA ASN A 98 7.60 -2.28 8.56
C ASN A 98 8.87 -2.63 9.37
N GLU A 99 8.96 -3.83 9.94
CA GLU A 99 10.19 -4.31 10.60
C GLU A 99 11.35 -4.52 9.62
N LYS A 100 11.08 -5.06 8.42
CA LYS A 100 12.07 -5.22 7.36
C LYS A 100 12.59 -3.86 6.87
N VAL A 101 11.70 -2.88 6.75
CA VAL A 101 11.99 -1.50 6.32
C VAL A 101 12.80 -0.74 7.38
N SER A 102 12.49 -0.94 8.67
CA SER A 102 13.11 -0.20 9.78
C SER A 102 14.52 -0.69 10.16
N ARG A 103 15.01 -1.78 9.56
CA ARG A 103 16.38 -2.26 9.78
C ARG A 103 17.30 -1.63 8.73
N PRO A 104 18.19 -0.70 9.11
CA PRO A 104 19.22 -0.23 8.18
C PRO A 104 20.14 -1.41 7.82
N ASN A 105 20.43 -1.54 6.52
CA ASN A 105 21.52 -2.40 6.04
C ASN A 105 22.88 -1.92 6.56
#